data_AF-A0A349ZX70-F1
#
_entry.id   AF-A0A349ZX70-F1
#
_cell.length_a   1.000
_cell.length_b   1.000
_cell.length_c   1.000
_cell.angle_alpha   90.00
_cell.angle_beta   90.00
_cell.angle_gamma   90.00
#
_symmetry.space_group_name_H-M   'P 1'
#
loop_
_entity.id
_entity.type
_entity.pdbx_description
1 polymer ?
#
loop_
_entity_poly.entity_id
_entity_poly.type
_entity_poly.pdbx_seq_one_letter_code
_entity_poly.pdbx_strand_id
1 'polypeptide(L)'
;MVFGQAQVLDLGGPVQVSDISNDGLAAGDIGGAGYFLWSEEASGSIIGMAGENGVSGPANISADGKLISMVLPNPENQDIKETVLYNVDTESLKLLGNLGVVSSNDT
;
A
#
# COMPACT_ATOMS: atom_id res chain seq x y z
N MET A 1 2.04 -26.80 -21.19
CA MET A 1 1.41 -25.57 -20.69
C MET A 1 1.00 -25.86 -19.25
N VAL A 2 1.76 -25.35 -18.28
CA VAL A 2 1.40 -25.48 -16.87
C VAL A 2 0.52 -24.28 -16.58
N PHE A 3 -0.76 -24.52 -16.29
CA PHE A 3 -1.62 -23.48 -15.72
C PHE A 3 -1.19 -23.34 -14.26
N GLY A 4 -0.67 -22.17 -13.88
CA GLY A 4 -0.40 -21.88 -12.47
C GLY A 4 -1.65 -22.15 -11.66
N GLN A 5 -1.53 -22.92 -10.57
CA GLN A 5 -2.66 -23.11 -9.67
C GLN A 5 -3.01 -21.75 -9.08
N ALA A 6 -4.27 -21.33 -9.19
CA ALA A 6 -4.75 -20.14 -8.50
C ALA A 6 -4.39 -20.24 -7.01
N GLN A 7 -3.49 -19.37 -6.55
CA GLN A 7 -3.09 -19.33 -5.16
C GLN A 7 -4.10 -18.47 -4.39
N VAL A 8 -4.69 -19.04 -3.34
CA VAL A 8 -5.53 -18.32 -2.38
C VAL A 8 -4.68 -18.04 -1.15
N LEU A 9 -4.38 -16.76 -0.91
CA LEU A 9 -3.69 -16.31 0.29
C LEU A 9 -4.71 -15.71 1.26
N ASP A 10 -4.82 -16.27 2.45
CA ASP A 10 -5.62 -15.69 3.54
C ASP A 10 -4.80 -14.58 4.20
N LEU A 11 -5.25 -13.34 4.06
CA LEU A 11 -4.64 -12.15 4.68
C LEU A 11 -5.33 -11.75 6.00
N GLY A 12 -6.25 -12.57 6.52
CA GLY A 12 -6.80 -12.44 7.86
C GLY A 12 -7.88 -11.36 8.04
N GLY A 13 -8.39 -10.77 6.95
CA GLY A 13 -9.41 -9.71 6.99
C GLY A 13 -10.13 -9.52 5.65
N PRO A 14 -11.12 -8.63 5.56
CA PRO A 14 -11.71 -8.26 4.27
C PRO A 14 -10.63 -7.58 3.42
N VAL A 15 -10.22 -8.25 2.35
CA VAL A 15 -9.23 -7.77 1.40
C VAL A 15 -9.94 -7.12 0.22
N GLN A 16 -9.52 -5.93 -0.16
CA GLN A 16 -10.01 -5.27 -1.36
C GLN A 16 -8.82 -4.87 -2.25
N VAL A 17 -8.79 -5.42 -3.47
CA VAL A 17 -7.93 -4.88 -4.53
C VAL A 17 -8.53 -3.55 -4.97
N SER A 18 -7.74 -2.48 -4.90
CA SER A 18 -8.18 -1.14 -5.27
C SER A 18 -7.64 -0.70 -6.62
N ASP A 19 -6.51 -1.25 -7.09
CA ASP A 19 -5.89 -0.89 -8.37
C ASP A 19 -4.96 -1.99 -8.91
N ILE A 20 -4.66 -1.96 -10.22
CA ILE A 20 -3.79 -2.94 -10.89
C ILE A 20 -2.93 -2.29 -11.98
N SER A 21 -1.64 -2.66 -12.05
CA SER A 21 -0.72 -2.18 -13.09
C SER A 21 -0.95 -2.90 -14.43
N ASN A 22 -0.33 -2.41 -15.50
CA ASN A 22 -0.43 -3.02 -16.83
C ASN A 22 0.11 -4.45 -16.89
N ASP A 23 1.04 -4.80 -16.00
CA ASP A 23 1.68 -6.12 -15.93
C ASP A 23 1.04 -7.03 -14.88
N GLY A 24 -0.11 -6.63 -14.32
CA GLY A 24 -0.89 -7.48 -13.41
C GLY A 24 -0.46 -7.41 -11.94
N LEU A 25 0.33 -6.42 -11.55
CA LEU A 25 0.68 -6.17 -10.15
C LEU A 25 -0.50 -5.44 -9.47
N ALA A 26 -1.14 -6.11 -8.52
CA ALA A 26 -2.31 -5.60 -7.81
C ALA A 26 -1.93 -4.95 -6.48
N ALA A 27 -2.53 -3.80 -6.19
CA ALA A 27 -2.42 -3.12 -4.90
C ALA A 27 -3.80 -2.99 -4.26
N GLY A 28 -3.84 -3.05 -2.93
CA GLY A 28 -5.09 -3.00 -2.20
C GLY A 28 -4.92 -2.83 -0.70
N ASP A 29 -6.04 -2.82 0.01
CA ASP A 29 -6.10 -2.69 1.46
C ASP A 29 -6.65 -3.94 2.15
N ILE A 30 -6.28 -4.10 3.42
CA ILE A 30 -6.71 -5.18 4.31
C ILE A 30 -7.62 -4.58 5.39
N GLY A 31 -8.78 -4.07 5.00
CA GLY A 31 -9.82 -3.64 5.95
C GLY A 31 -9.34 -2.63 6.97
N GLY A 32 -8.51 -1.66 6.56
CA GLY A 32 -7.93 -0.65 7.45
C GLY A 32 -6.73 -1.10 8.29
N ALA A 33 -6.32 -2.38 8.22
CA ALA A 33 -5.15 -2.91 8.92
C ALA A 33 -3.83 -2.66 8.18
N GLY A 34 -3.89 -2.39 6.87
CA GLY A 34 -2.70 -2.17 6.07
C GLY A 34 -2.99 -2.27 4.58
N TYR A 35 -1.92 -2.29 3.80
CA TYR A 35 -1.92 -2.43 2.36
C TYR A 35 -1.07 -3.60 1.92
N PHE A 36 -1.44 -4.20 0.81
CA PHE A 36 -0.74 -5.31 0.20
C PHE A 36 -0.39 -5.02 -1.26
N LEU A 37 0.59 -5.79 -1.72
CA LEU A 37 1.01 -5.93 -3.10
C LEU A 37 0.92 -7.41 -3.47
N TRP A 38 0.39 -7.73 -4.65
CA TRP A 38 0.26 -9.13 -5.10
C TRP A 38 0.40 -9.26 -6.61
N SER A 39 1.05 -10.33 -7.07
CA SER A 39 0.99 -10.78 -8.46
C SER A 39 0.93 -12.31 -8.51
N GLU A 40 0.67 -12.87 -9.69
CA GLU A 40 0.74 -14.33 -9.87
C GLU A 40 2.17 -14.86 -9.65
N GLU A 41 3.18 -14.09 -10.04
CA GLU A 41 4.58 -14.51 -9.97
C GLU A 41 5.20 -14.32 -8.58
N ALA A 42 4.70 -13.36 -7.80
CA ALA A 42 5.17 -13.04 -6.47
C ALA A 42 4.06 -13.24 -5.44
N SER A 43 4.29 -14.13 -4.48
CA SER A 43 3.45 -14.26 -3.28
C SER A 43 3.16 -12.88 -2.69
N GLY A 44 1.93 -12.67 -2.22
CA GLY A 44 1.50 -11.36 -1.71
C GLY A 44 2.38 -10.85 -0.56
N SER A 45 2.69 -9.56 -0.59
CA SER A 45 3.52 -8.85 0.39
C SER A 45 2.75 -7.71 1.05
N ILE A 46 2.99 -7.47 2.33
CA ILE A 46 2.46 -6.31 3.06
C ILE A 46 3.42 -5.13 2.86
N ILE A 47 2.92 -4.01 2.33
CA ILE A 47 3.74 -2.84 1.95
C ILE A 47 3.48 -1.58 2.79
N GLY A 48 2.51 -1.67 3.69
CA GLY A 48 2.22 -0.62 4.67
C GLY A 48 1.31 -1.19 5.75
N MET A 49 1.73 -1.09 7.01
CA MET A 49 0.91 -1.55 8.13
C MET A 49 0.26 -0.35 8.82
N ALA A 50 -0.97 -0.56 9.29
CA ALA A 50 -1.58 0.34 10.23
C ALA A 50 -0.79 0.36 11.54
N GLY A 51 -0.58 1.56 12.09
CA GLY A 51 -0.37 1.74 13.53
C GLY A 51 -1.70 1.61 14.29
N GLU A 52 -1.80 2.18 15.48
CA GLU A 52 -3.03 2.11 16.30
C GLU A 52 -4.24 2.80 15.62
N ASN A 53 -3.99 3.77 14.74
CA ASN A 53 -5.01 4.60 14.10
C ASN A 53 -5.50 4.11 12.72
N GLY A 54 -5.08 2.92 12.29
CA GLY A 54 -5.51 2.34 11.02
C GLY A 54 -4.93 3.05 9.80
N VAL A 55 -5.03 2.41 8.63
CA VAL A 55 -4.84 3.08 7.34
C VAL A 55 -6.15 3.71 6.85
N SER A 56 -6.16 4.39 5.70
CA SER A 56 -7.40 4.95 5.13
C SER A 56 -7.33 5.12 3.62
N GLY A 57 -8.44 4.89 2.93
CA GLY A 57 -8.53 5.13 1.49
C GLY A 57 -7.87 4.01 0.67
N PRO A 58 -8.02 4.07 -0.67
CA PRO A 58 -7.48 3.07 -1.57
C PRO A 58 -5.96 3.22 -1.74
N ALA A 59 -5.30 2.11 -2.09
CA ALA A 59 -4.00 2.16 -2.74
C ALA A 59 -4.18 2.42 -4.24
N ASN A 60 -3.30 3.22 -4.84
CA ASN A 60 -3.22 3.41 -6.29
C ASN A 60 -1.84 3.04 -6.78
N ILE A 61 -1.77 2.32 -7.90
CA ILE A 61 -0.52 1.84 -8.48
C ILE A 61 -0.26 2.51 -9.83
N SER A 62 0.99 2.88 -10.09
CA SER A 62 1.37 3.41 -11.40
C SER A 62 1.22 2.34 -12.48
N ALA A 63 0.98 2.78 -13.72
CA ALA A 63 0.77 1.87 -14.85
C ALA A 63 1.96 0.90 -15.07
N ASP A 64 3.19 1.34 -14.76
CA ASP A 64 4.41 0.54 -14.82
C ASP A 64 4.67 -0.31 -13.55
N GLY A 65 3.78 -0.26 -12.56
CA GLY A 65 3.86 -1.05 -11.33
C GLY A 65 4.93 -0.62 -10.33
N LYS A 66 5.67 0.47 -10.58
CA LYS A 66 6.84 0.84 -9.76
C LYS A 66 6.52 1.65 -8.53
N LEU A 67 5.40 2.38 -8.56
CA LEU A 67 5.03 3.32 -7.52
C LEU A 67 3.62 3.05 -7.03
N ILE A 68 3.45 3.06 -5.72
CA ILE A 68 2.14 2.88 -5.08
C ILE A 68 1.90 4.06 -4.15
N SER A 69 0.83 4.81 -4.37
CA SER A 69 0.40 5.86 -3.45
C SER A 69 -0.64 5.30 -2.48
N MET A 70 -0.45 5.61 -1.20
CA MET A 70 -1.31 5.14 -0.11
C MET A 70 -1.45 6.24 0.94
N VAL A 71 -2.28 6.02 1.95
CA VAL A 71 -2.35 6.89 3.13
C VAL A 71 -2.04 6.08 4.39
N LEU A 72 -0.98 6.49 5.11
CA LEU A 72 -0.52 5.86 6.35
C LEU A 72 -0.50 6.89 7.50
N PRO A 73 -0.62 6.45 8.76
CA PRO A 73 -0.28 7.29 9.91
C PRO A 73 1.17 7.80 9.80
N ASN A 74 1.38 9.09 10.11
CA ASN A 74 2.72 9.65 10.19
C ASN A 74 3.46 8.97 11.37
N PRO A 75 4.71 8.49 11.17
CA PRO A 75 5.46 7.78 12.21
C PRO A 75 5.85 8.67 13.41
N GLU A 76 5.94 9.99 13.21
CA GLU A 76 6.23 10.98 14.25
C GLU A 76 4.96 11.44 14.98
N ASN A 77 3.79 11.38 14.31
CA ASN A 77 2.49 11.68 14.91
C ASN A 77 1.38 10.82 14.29
N GLN A 78 1.01 9.73 14.97
CA GLN A 78 0.05 8.77 14.42
C GLN A 78 -1.37 9.33 14.27
N ASP A 79 -1.70 10.48 14.88
CA ASP A 79 -3.02 11.13 14.73
C ASP A 79 -3.15 11.85 13.38
N ILE A 80 -2.04 12.03 12.67
CA ILE A 80 -2.00 12.62 11.33
C ILE A 80 -1.83 11.50 10.32
N LYS A 81 -2.71 11.46 9.32
CA LYS A 81 -2.57 10.58 8.17
C LYS A 81 -1.94 11.35 7.01
N GLU A 82 -0.92 10.76 6.41
CA GLU A 82 -0.18 11.35 5.30
C GLU A 82 -0.27 10.51 4.05
N THR A 83 -0.22 11.20 2.91
CA THR A 83 0.00 10.52 1.64
C THR A 83 1.43 10.02 1.61
N VAL A 84 1.60 8.76 1.24
CA VAL A 84 2.90 8.13 1.09
C VAL A 84 3.05 7.57 -0.31
N LEU A 85 4.30 7.50 -0.77
CA LEU A 85 4.68 6.85 -2.01
C LEU A 85 5.62 5.69 -1.67
N TYR A 86 5.19 4.47 -1.98
CA TYR A 86 5.99 3.27 -1.91
C TYR A 86 6.64 3.00 -3.27
N ASN A 87 7.95 2.77 -3.28
CA ASN A 87 8.69 2.30 -4.45
C ASN A 87 8.85 0.78 -4.35
N VAL A 88 8.31 0.06 -5.35
CA VAL A 88 8.31 -1.40 -5.39
C VAL A 88 9.71 -1.98 -5.60
N ASP A 89 10.53 -1.33 -6.43
CA ASP A 89 11.89 -1.82 -6.76
C ASP A 89 12.84 -1.73 -5.55
N THR A 90 12.67 -0.69 -4.73
CA THR A 90 13.55 -0.40 -3.59
C THR A 90 12.93 -0.72 -2.24
N GLU A 91 11.69 -1.18 -2.22
CA GLU A 91 10.87 -1.45 -1.03
C GLU A 91 10.85 -0.29 -0.01
N SER A 92 10.89 0.94 -0.50
CA SER A 92 11.07 2.13 0.34
C SER A 92 9.85 3.04 0.33
N LEU A 93 9.50 3.57 1.49
CA LEU A 93 8.44 4.56 1.68
C LEU A 93 8.99 5.99 1.67
N LYS A 94 8.28 6.88 0.98
CA LYS A 94 8.49 8.33 1.03
C LYS A 94 7.21 9.01 1.50
N LEU A 95 7.30 9.77 2.58
CA LEU A 95 6.22 10.65 3.02
C LEU A 95 6.08 11.82 2.05
N LEU A 96 4.85 12.08 1.60
CA LEU A 96 4.51 13.22 0.73
C LEU A 96 3.80 14.33 1.51
N GLY A 97 3.49 14.11 2.80
CA GLY A 97 2.69 15.01 3.62
C GLY A 97 1.18 14.82 3.42
N ASN A 98 0.39 15.70 4.03
CA ASN A 98 -1.05 15.78 3.80
C ASN A 98 -1.38 17.00 2.94
N LEU A 99 -2.60 17.07 2.40
CA LEU A 99 -3.06 18.28 1.71
C LEU A 99 -3.23 19.42 2.73
N GLY A 100 -2.19 20.24 2.88
CA GLY A 100 -2.22 21.44 3.73
C GLY A 100 -1.10 21.54 4.77
N VAL A 101 -0.28 20.51 4.97
CA VAL A 101 0.86 20.49 5.91
C VAL A 101 2.04 19.80 5.24
N VAL A 102 3.21 20.43 5.33
CA VAL A 102 4.47 19.85 4.87
C VAL A 102 4.95 18.87 5.94
N SER A 103 5.54 17.74 5.56
CA SER A 103 6.06 16.72 6.49
C SER A 103 7.30 17.18 7.29
N SER A 104 7.48 18.48 7.50
CA SER A 104 8.59 19.08 8.25
C SER A 104 8.04 19.74 9.50
N ASN A 105 8.64 19.41 10.64
CA ASN A 105 8.36 19.88 11.99
C ASN A 105 7.72 21.28 12.04
N ASP A 106 6.41 21.31 12.31
CA ASP A 106 5.80 22.47 12.98
C ASP A 106 6.42 22.54 14.39
N THR A 107 7.48 23.33 14.54
CA THR A 107 7.94 23.89 15.82
C THR A 107 7.38 25.28 16.02
#